data_AF-A0A2E6GFG7-F1
#
_entry.id   AF-A0A2E6GFG7-F1
#
_cell.length_a   1.000
_cell.length_b   1.000
_cell.length_c   1.000
_cell.angle_alpha   90.00
_cell.angle_beta   90.00
_cell.angle_gamma   90.00
#
_symmetry.space_group_name_H-M   'P 1'
#
loop_
_entity.id
_entity.type
_entity.pdbx_description
1 polymer ?
#
loop_
_entity_poly.entity_id
_entity_poly.type
_entity_poly.pdbx_seq_one_letter_code
_entity_poly.pdbx_strand_id
1 'polypeptide(L)'
;MQGLQNTKLLINEAKNLGAEFEIVNDKVTISAPEAIPQDLLSELKKNKHLVLQIIMNDIDVSKNQLNISNKNPQKINIGTKKKLLPLNFKISISKKNFLQIPKTLIKTFHSINIKTININTFKKHLKAINKSLINKTLNIYCKSKKIITSIYSKNSKVLFNKISQINLNLPQFKTKKIASITFEFGVSKILIYEKNQIVDCWKVNLPKSHFQEGLVIESQMTSNLLEYTLNENGVSSTNLKIFGAVPGYQTTIRNIELPRFGKIKPNSVIPIQMHQKFGISSEISQIKWMQYNSQSDTNKWIAISSTKKSIKSWVSSVSFTKKTSFILEPKPFAIARAVNRKDAVCVYLSEDGCEVIVIKNWIPLTYQTAYWGQQFSIEKEEIFEKILDVLTNTLNEHNLTHNELGISSFVPLIFTGKIKDTHLSNIEKISKNLDLTNTQLEIPSQLPNGFKTDDFLINLGLLMSQKNFKID
;
A
#
# COMPACT_ATOMS: atom_id res chain seq x y z
N MET A 1 -19.10 7.20 36.29
CA MET A 1 -18.56 6.48 37.47
C MET A 1 -19.10 5.06 37.62
N GLN A 2 -20.38 4.81 37.35
CA GLN A 2 -21.02 3.49 37.53
C GLN A 2 -20.34 2.33 36.75
N GLY A 3 -19.89 2.57 35.51
CA GLY A 3 -19.17 1.54 34.72
C GLY A 3 -17.83 1.09 35.31
N LEU A 4 -17.11 1.99 35.99
CA LEU A 4 -15.84 1.67 36.67
C LEU A 4 -16.08 0.85 37.94
N GLN A 5 -17.16 1.12 38.67
CA GLN A 5 -17.55 0.33 39.84
C GLN A 5 -17.93 -1.09 39.46
N ASN A 6 -18.72 -1.27 38.40
CA ASN A 6 -19.08 -2.59 37.87
C ASN A 6 -17.83 -3.37 37.41
N THR A 7 -16.88 -2.69 36.77
CA THR A 7 -15.62 -3.31 36.34
C THR A 7 -14.79 -3.81 37.53
N LYS A 8 -14.71 -3.02 38.62
CA LYS A 8 -14.01 -3.45 39.84
C LYS A 8 -14.68 -4.66 40.50
N LEU A 9 -16.02 -4.72 40.46
CA LEU A 9 -16.78 -5.83 41.04
C LEU A 9 -16.49 -7.15 40.30
N LEU A 10 -16.52 -7.12 38.96
CA LEU A 10 -16.19 -8.28 38.12
C LEU A 10 -14.74 -8.78 38.32
N ILE A 11 -13.78 -7.85 38.46
CA ILE A 11 -12.38 -8.22 38.74
C ILE A 11 -12.25 -8.88 40.11
N ASN A 12 -12.91 -8.33 41.13
CA ASN A 12 -12.86 -8.90 42.48
C ASN A 12 -13.51 -10.28 42.54
N GLU A 13 -14.63 -10.48 41.85
CA GLU A 13 -15.30 -11.77 41.76
C GLU A 13 -14.41 -12.83 41.09
N ALA A 14 -13.75 -12.47 39.98
CA ALA A 14 -12.81 -13.37 39.32
C ALA A 14 -11.56 -13.66 40.18
N LYS A 15 -11.05 -12.67 40.93
CA LYS A 15 -9.93 -12.86 41.87
C LYS A 15 -10.27 -13.83 43.00
N ASN A 16 -11.50 -13.74 43.53
CA ASN A 16 -11.97 -14.66 44.57
C ASN A 16 -12.06 -16.11 44.06
N LEU A 17 -12.16 -16.31 42.75
CA LEU A 17 -12.17 -17.61 42.09
C LEU A 17 -10.76 -18.08 41.69
N GLY A 18 -9.70 -17.37 42.10
CA GLY A 18 -8.31 -17.75 41.86
C GLY A 18 -7.72 -17.20 40.55
N ALA A 19 -8.42 -16.31 39.85
CA ALA A 19 -7.84 -15.62 38.70
C ALA A 19 -6.85 -14.55 39.15
N GLU A 20 -5.67 -14.55 38.54
CA GLU A 20 -4.66 -13.51 38.77
C GLU A 20 -4.74 -12.46 37.66
N PHE A 21 -4.63 -11.19 38.03
CA PHE A 21 -4.70 -10.06 37.11
C PHE A 21 -3.39 -9.27 37.16
N GLU A 22 -2.71 -9.15 36.03
CA GLU A 22 -1.49 -8.37 35.88
C GLU A 22 -1.67 -7.31 34.80
N ILE A 23 -1.16 -6.09 35.01
CA ILE A 23 -1.14 -5.06 33.97
C ILE A 23 0.21 -5.14 33.25
N VAL A 24 0.19 -5.59 31.99
CA VAL A 24 1.38 -5.71 31.15
C VAL A 24 1.17 -4.86 29.91
N ASN A 25 2.01 -3.82 29.73
CA ASN A 25 1.93 -2.89 28.59
C ASN A 25 0.53 -2.29 28.40
N ASP A 26 -0.05 -1.73 29.46
CA ASP A 26 -1.39 -1.13 29.48
C ASP A 26 -2.56 -2.08 29.13
N LYS A 27 -2.31 -3.40 29.11
CA LYS A 27 -3.34 -4.43 28.97
C LYS A 27 -3.47 -5.23 30.26
N VAL A 28 -4.69 -5.62 30.58
CA VAL A 28 -4.97 -6.47 31.73
C VAL A 28 -4.86 -7.93 31.28
N THR A 29 -3.86 -8.62 31.79
CA THR A 29 -3.63 -10.05 31.54
C THR A 29 -4.29 -10.86 32.64
N ILE A 30 -5.03 -11.90 32.27
CA ILE A 30 -5.61 -12.86 33.21
C ILE A 30 -4.83 -14.17 33.12
N SER A 31 -4.23 -14.59 34.22
CA SER A 31 -3.67 -15.93 34.42
C SER A 31 -4.71 -16.86 35.05
N ALA A 32 -4.66 -18.15 34.71
CA ALA A 32 -5.60 -19.19 35.14
C ALA A 32 -7.09 -18.93 34.79
N PRO A 33 -7.42 -18.60 33.52
CA PRO A 33 -8.81 -18.35 33.10
C PRO A 33 -9.75 -19.55 33.31
N GLU A 34 -9.21 -20.76 33.41
CA GLU A 34 -9.94 -22.00 33.70
C GLU A 34 -10.61 -22.02 35.08
N ALA A 35 -10.16 -21.19 36.02
CA ALA A 35 -10.77 -21.07 37.34
C ALA A 35 -12.02 -20.17 37.33
N ILE A 36 -12.29 -19.47 36.21
CA ILE A 36 -13.40 -18.53 36.07
C ILE A 36 -14.58 -19.21 35.37
N PRO A 37 -15.80 -19.16 35.94
CA PRO A 37 -17.04 -19.53 35.28
C PRO A 37 -17.21 -18.84 33.91
N GLN A 38 -17.76 -19.57 32.94
CA GLN A 38 -17.74 -19.15 31.54
C GLN A 38 -18.64 -17.94 31.24
N ASP A 39 -19.68 -17.74 32.04
CA ASP A 39 -20.52 -16.55 32.10
C ASP A 39 -19.72 -15.33 32.59
N LEU A 40 -19.01 -15.44 33.72
CA LEU A 40 -18.18 -14.35 34.26
C LEU A 40 -17.03 -13.98 33.30
N LEU A 41 -16.38 -14.96 32.67
CA LEU A 41 -15.37 -14.73 31.64
C LEU A 41 -15.96 -14.02 30.40
N SER A 42 -17.22 -14.31 30.07
CA SER A 42 -17.93 -13.66 28.96
C SER A 42 -18.29 -12.21 29.29
N GLU A 43 -18.65 -11.90 30.53
CA GLU A 43 -18.88 -10.52 30.98
C GLU A 43 -17.60 -9.69 31.02
N LEU A 44 -16.50 -10.26 31.51
CA LEU A 44 -15.18 -9.65 31.49
C LEU A 44 -14.74 -9.28 30.07
N LYS A 45 -14.95 -10.17 29.08
CA LYS A 45 -14.65 -9.91 27.66
C LYS A 45 -15.52 -8.82 27.02
N LYS A 46 -16.76 -8.67 27.48
CA LYS A 46 -17.71 -7.67 26.95
C LYS A 46 -17.51 -6.29 27.58
N ASN A 47 -16.74 -6.19 28.66
CA ASN A 47 -16.52 -4.93 29.36
C ASN A 47 -15.62 -3.99 28.55
N LYS A 48 -16.19 -2.89 28.07
CA LYS A 48 -15.50 -1.87 27.23
C LYS A 48 -14.36 -1.15 27.95
N HIS A 49 -14.25 -1.27 29.28
CA HIS A 49 -13.19 -0.67 30.08
C HIS A 49 -11.99 -1.62 30.29
N LEU A 50 -12.05 -2.86 29.81
CA LEU A 50 -10.96 -3.83 29.91
C LEU A 50 -10.46 -4.25 28.53
N VAL A 51 -9.15 -4.10 28.31
CA VAL A 51 -8.45 -4.73 27.18
C VAL A 51 -7.80 -6.00 27.73
N LEU A 52 -8.51 -7.13 27.61
CA LEU A 52 -8.09 -8.40 28.19
C LEU A 52 -7.17 -9.18 27.24
N GLN A 53 -6.04 -9.64 27.77
CA GLN A 53 -5.19 -10.63 27.15
C GLN A 53 -5.26 -11.92 27.99
N ILE A 54 -5.79 -13.01 27.41
CA ILE A 54 -5.92 -14.29 28.10
C ILE A 54 -4.74 -15.16 27.71
N ILE A 55 -3.95 -15.59 28.70
CA ILE A 55 -2.85 -16.53 28.52
C ILE A 55 -3.31 -17.87 29.09
N MET A 56 -3.45 -18.88 28.23
CA MET A 56 -3.63 -20.27 28.67
C MET A 56 -2.25 -20.87 28.82
N ASN A 57 -1.92 -21.34 30.03
CA ASN A 57 -0.70 -22.12 30.23
C ASN A 57 -0.87 -23.49 29.57
N ASP A 58 0.20 -23.98 28.94
CA ASP A 58 0.19 -25.23 28.18
C ASP A 58 -0.34 -26.38 29.03
N ILE A 59 -1.47 -26.95 28.60
CA ILE A 59 -2.05 -28.16 29.15
C ILE A 59 -1.07 -29.31 28.88
N ASP A 60 -0.68 -30.03 29.93
CA ASP A 60 0.11 -31.25 29.86
C ASP A 60 -0.63 -32.31 29.02
N VAL A 61 -0.23 -32.45 27.74
CA VAL A 61 -0.91 -33.29 26.72
C VAL A 61 -0.68 -34.80 26.93
N SER A 62 -0.30 -35.23 28.14
CA SER A 62 0.01 -36.64 28.39
C SER A 62 -1.21 -37.53 28.67
N LYS A 63 -2.44 -37.01 28.75
CA LYS A 63 -3.66 -37.84 28.91
C LYS A 63 -4.89 -37.25 28.21
N ASN A 64 -5.13 -37.66 26.96
CA ASN A 64 -6.42 -38.12 26.41
C ASN A 64 -6.45 -38.00 24.88
N GLN A 65 -7.05 -39.02 24.25
CA GLN A 65 -7.27 -39.10 22.81
C GLN A 65 -8.29 -38.05 22.36
N LEU A 66 -7.87 -37.12 21.50
CA LEU A 66 -8.75 -36.27 20.72
C LEU A 66 -8.23 -36.19 19.28
N ASN A 67 -9.05 -36.67 18.36
CA ASN A 67 -8.84 -36.57 16.93
C ASN A 67 -8.93 -35.10 16.49
N ILE A 68 -7.79 -34.51 16.12
CA ILE A 68 -7.76 -33.21 15.42
C ILE A 68 -6.88 -33.36 14.17
N SER A 69 -7.50 -33.17 13.01
CA SER A 69 -6.84 -33.18 11.70
C SER A 69 -5.90 -31.98 11.58
N ASN A 70 -4.58 -32.22 11.57
CA ASN A 70 -3.59 -31.16 11.48
C ASN A 70 -3.14 -30.95 10.03
N LYS A 71 -3.55 -29.83 9.42
CA LYS A 71 -3.04 -29.33 8.13
C LYS A 71 -1.83 -28.44 8.37
N ASN A 72 -0.63 -29.03 8.51
CA ASN A 72 0.65 -28.41 8.13
C ASN A 72 1.80 -29.43 8.26
N PRO A 73 2.74 -29.51 7.29
CA PRO A 73 3.80 -30.51 7.33
C PRO A 73 4.92 -30.09 8.28
N GLN A 74 5.16 -30.91 9.30
CA GLN A 74 6.34 -30.81 10.15
C GLN A 74 7.61 -31.18 9.38
N LYS A 75 8.71 -30.49 9.67
CA LYS A 75 10.06 -30.84 9.21
C LYS A 75 10.51 -32.12 9.93
N ILE A 76 10.73 -33.19 9.17
CA ILE A 76 11.31 -34.43 9.70
C ILE A 76 12.82 -34.42 9.41
N ASN A 77 13.65 -34.45 10.45
CA ASN A 77 15.07 -34.79 10.35
C ASN A 77 15.19 -36.32 10.46
N ILE A 78 15.67 -36.99 9.40
CA ILE A 78 15.85 -38.44 9.39
C ILE A 78 17.34 -38.75 9.54
N GLY A 79 17.74 -39.15 10.74
CA GLY A 79 18.98 -39.91 10.96
C GLY A 79 18.77 -41.36 10.52
N THR A 80 19.59 -41.84 9.60
CA THR A 80 19.43 -43.16 8.99
C THR A 80 20.00 -44.28 9.84
N LYS A 81 19.20 -45.32 10.13
CA LYS A 81 19.54 -46.75 9.95
C LYS A 81 18.31 -47.62 10.28
N LYS A 82 17.44 -47.85 9.29
CA LYS A 82 16.62 -49.07 9.11
C LYS A 82 15.85 -49.00 7.78
N LYS A 83 15.68 -50.15 7.12
CA LYS A 83 14.98 -50.33 5.83
C LYS A 83 13.52 -49.87 5.95
N LEU A 84 13.10 -48.95 5.07
CA LEU A 84 11.72 -48.50 4.93
C LEU A 84 11.05 -49.24 3.76
N LEU A 85 9.83 -49.73 4.00
CA LEU A 85 8.90 -50.30 3.02
C LEU A 85 8.35 -49.22 2.06
N PRO A 86 7.86 -49.57 0.85
CA PRO A 86 7.48 -48.60 -0.16
C PRO A 86 6.18 -47.88 0.24
N LEU A 87 6.28 -46.58 0.54
CA LEU A 87 5.15 -45.69 0.72
C LEU A 87 5.09 -44.69 -0.44
N ASN A 88 3.91 -44.53 -1.03
CA ASN A 88 3.62 -43.58 -2.10
C ASN A 88 3.65 -42.14 -1.56
N PHE A 89 4.83 -41.50 -1.52
CA PHE A 89 4.95 -40.10 -1.15
C PHE A 89 5.10 -39.18 -2.36
N LYS A 90 4.38 -38.06 -2.31
CA LYS A 90 4.51 -36.93 -3.24
C LYS A 90 5.49 -35.93 -2.62
N ILE A 91 6.74 -35.92 -3.07
CA ILE A 91 7.80 -35.08 -2.48
C ILE A 91 7.97 -33.78 -3.28
N SER A 92 7.90 -32.64 -2.59
CA SER A 92 8.26 -31.33 -3.15
C SER A 92 9.66 -30.94 -2.68
N ILE A 93 10.60 -30.76 -3.60
CA ILE A 93 12.02 -30.54 -3.27
C ILE A 93 12.42 -29.12 -3.69
N SER A 94 13.05 -28.39 -2.78
CA SER A 94 13.59 -27.05 -3.04
C SER A 94 14.93 -27.12 -3.80
N LYS A 95 15.26 -26.04 -4.52
CA LYS A 95 16.47 -25.93 -5.37
C LYS A 95 17.79 -26.26 -4.64
N LYS A 96 17.89 -25.97 -3.33
CA LYS A 96 19.10 -26.22 -2.53
C LYS A 96 19.31 -27.70 -2.18
N ASN A 97 18.25 -28.50 -2.10
CA ASN A 97 18.33 -29.86 -1.57
C ASN A 97 18.40 -30.93 -2.67
N PHE A 98 18.15 -30.56 -3.94
CA PHE A 98 18.18 -31.51 -5.06
C PHE A 98 19.57 -32.11 -5.30
N LEU A 99 20.64 -31.35 -5.01
CA LEU A 99 22.03 -31.77 -5.21
C LEU A 99 22.51 -32.79 -4.18
N GLN A 100 21.79 -32.97 -3.07
CA GLN A 100 22.16 -33.86 -1.97
C GLN A 100 21.45 -35.22 -2.02
N ILE A 101 20.63 -35.46 -3.05
CA ILE A 101 19.86 -36.71 -3.15
C ILE A 101 20.74 -37.83 -3.71
N PRO A 102 20.90 -38.96 -3.00
CA PRO A 102 21.63 -40.11 -3.51
C PRO A 102 21.07 -40.60 -4.84
N LYS A 103 21.94 -40.89 -5.82
CA LYS A 103 21.55 -41.35 -7.17
C LYS A 103 20.68 -42.61 -7.15
N THR A 104 20.82 -43.44 -6.11
CA THR A 104 20.03 -44.67 -5.91
C THR A 104 18.55 -44.38 -5.59
N LEU A 105 18.26 -43.27 -4.90
CA LEU A 105 16.91 -42.83 -4.54
C LEU A 105 16.15 -42.18 -5.70
N ILE A 106 16.87 -41.64 -6.69
CA ILE A 106 16.25 -41.00 -7.86
C ILE A 106 15.46 -42.00 -8.70
N LYS A 107 15.86 -43.28 -8.71
CA LYS A 107 15.21 -44.34 -9.49
C LYS A 107 13.84 -44.77 -8.95
N THR A 108 13.48 -44.43 -7.71
CA THR A 108 12.20 -44.83 -7.11
C THR A 108 11.12 -43.76 -7.24
N PHE A 109 11.44 -42.55 -7.69
CA PHE A 109 10.45 -41.47 -7.85
C PHE A 109 9.53 -41.69 -9.05
N HIS A 110 8.22 -41.76 -8.80
CA HIS A 110 7.20 -41.87 -9.85
C HIS A 110 6.76 -40.50 -10.41
N SER A 111 6.95 -39.41 -9.66
CA SER A 111 6.75 -38.04 -10.18
C SER A 111 7.55 -37.02 -9.36
N ILE A 112 8.10 -35.98 -10.01
CA ILE A 112 8.83 -34.89 -9.37
C ILE A 112 8.23 -33.57 -9.86
N ASN A 113 7.78 -32.72 -8.93
CA ASN A 113 7.27 -31.40 -9.25
C ASN A 113 8.36 -30.35 -9.02
N ILE A 114 8.94 -29.83 -10.10
CA ILE A 114 10.11 -28.94 -10.06
C ILE A 114 9.65 -27.51 -10.37
N LYS A 115 9.70 -26.61 -9.37
CA LYS A 115 9.13 -25.26 -9.52
C LYS A 115 10.03 -24.17 -10.08
N THR A 116 11.30 -24.41 -10.38
CA THR A 116 12.15 -23.43 -11.12
C THR A 116 13.51 -24.05 -11.43
N ILE A 117 13.77 -24.40 -12.69
CA ILE A 117 15.12 -24.71 -13.17
C ILE A 117 15.40 -23.93 -14.44
N ASN A 118 16.58 -23.30 -14.50
CA ASN A 118 17.13 -22.74 -15.72
C ASN A 118 17.40 -23.88 -16.72
N ILE A 119 16.75 -23.84 -17.88
CA ILE A 119 16.78 -24.87 -18.94
C ILE A 119 18.21 -25.28 -19.31
N ASN A 120 19.18 -24.36 -19.25
CA ASN A 120 20.56 -24.66 -19.61
C ASN A 120 21.28 -25.52 -18.54
N THR A 121 20.95 -25.32 -17.27
CA THR A 121 21.46 -26.17 -16.17
C THR A 121 20.79 -27.56 -16.19
N PHE A 122 19.52 -27.61 -16.56
CA PHE A 122 18.76 -28.86 -16.73
C PHE A 122 19.32 -29.71 -17.87
N LYS A 123 19.61 -29.11 -19.03
CA LYS A 123 20.21 -29.79 -20.20
C LYS A 123 21.60 -30.35 -19.91
N LYS A 124 22.42 -29.64 -19.12
CA LYS A 124 23.80 -30.04 -18.81
C LYS A 124 23.84 -31.30 -17.94
N HIS A 125 22.89 -31.47 -17.01
CA HIS A 125 22.80 -32.66 -16.15
C HIS A 125 22.06 -33.84 -16.80
N LEU A 126 21.12 -33.59 -17.71
CA LEU A 126 20.40 -34.66 -18.41
C LEU A 126 21.23 -35.41 -19.45
N LYS A 127 22.34 -34.86 -19.96
CA LYS A 127 23.26 -35.61 -20.83
C LYS A 127 23.78 -36.92 -20.19
N ALA A 128 23.72 -37.04 -18.87
CA ALA A 128 24.11 -38.24 -18.12
C ALA A 128 22.97 -39.27 -17.91
N ILE A 129 21.72 -38.96 -18.28
CA ILE A 129 20.56 -39.83 -18.02
C ILE A 129 19.83 -40.16 -19.33
N ASN A 130 19.84 -41.46 -19.63
CA ASN A 130 19.09 -42.21 -20.63
C ASN A 130 18.30 -41.37 -21.68
N LYS A 131 18.90 -41.27 -22.87
CA LYS A 131 18.44 -40.51 -24.07
C LYS A 131 16.96 -40.75 -24.43
N SER A 132 16.44 -41.95 -24.11
CA SER A 132 15.05 -42.35 -24.30
C SER A 132 14.04 -41.50 -23.50
N LEU A 133 14.34 -41.19 -22.23
CA LEU A 133 13.42 -40.44 -21.37
C LEU A 133 13.34 -38.95 -21.79
N ILE A 134 14.49 -38.40 -22.19
CA ILE A 134 14.62 -37.03 -22.71
C ILE A 134 13.80 -36.87 -23.99
N ASN A 135 13.93 -37.81 -24.93
CA ASN A 135 13.17 -37.78 -26.17
C ASN A 135 11.67 -37.92 -25.93
N LYS A 136 11.22 -38.80 -25.02
CA LYS A 136 9.79 -38.89 -24.66
C LYS A 136 9.26 -37.59 -24.06
N THR A 137 10.01 -36.95 -23.17
CA THR A 137 9.57 -35.73 -22.47
C THR A 137 9.56 -34.51 -23.41
N LEU A 138 10.56 -34.38 -24.27
CA LEU A 138 10.60 -33.33 -25.30
C LEU A 138 9.51 -33.53 -26.36
N ASN A 139 9.21 -34.77 -26.74
CA ASN A 139 8.17 -35.05 -27.72
C ASN A 139 6.77 -34.73 -27.15
N ILE A 140 6.53 -34.99 -25.85
CA ILE A 140 5.29 -34.57 -25.16
C ILE A 140 5.20 -33.04 -25.08
N TYR A 141 6.30 -32.34 -24.77
CA TYR A 141 6.32 -30.88 -24.70
C TYR A 141 6.13 -30.21 -26.07
N CYS A 142 6.73 -30.75 -27.12
CA CYS A 142 6.55 -30.25 -28.49
C CYS A 142 5.14 -30.55 -29.02
N LYS A 143 4.57 -31.72 -28.68
CA LYS A 143 3.17 -32.03 -29.01
C LYS A 143 2.20 -31.11 -28.26
N SER A 144 2.40 -30.85 -26.97
CA SER A 144 1.54 -29.94 -26.21
C SER A 144 1.64 -28.50 -26.72
N LYS A 145 2.83 -28.03 -27.11
CA LYS A 145 3.01 -26.70 -27.71
C LYS A 145 2.35 -26.58 -29.09
N LYS A 146 2.44 -27.62 -29.94
CA LYS A 146 1.75 -27.68 -31.24
C LYS A 146 0.22 -27.74 -31.08
N ILE A 147 -0.27 -28.47 -30.09
CA ILE A 147 -1.70 -28.56 -29.76
C ILE A 147 -2.22 -27.21 -29.22
N ILE A 148 -1.43 -26.52 -28.39
CA ILE A 148 -1.78 -25.18 -27.90
C ILE A 148 -1.77 -24.15 -29.05
N THR A 149 -0.85 -24.23 -30.01
CA THR A 149 -0.86 -23.30 -31.15
C THR A 149 -1.88 -23.65 -32.23
N SER A 150 -2.31 -24.91 -32.38
CA SER A 150 -3.35 -25.28 -33.36
C SER A 150 -4.78 -25.13 -32.84
N ILE A 151 -5.01 -25.21 -31.52
CA ILE A 151 -6.33 -25.02 -30.92
C ILE A 151 -6.74 -23.53 -30.85
N TYR A 152 -5.77 -22.61 -30.82
CA TYR A 152 -6.04 -21.18 -30.60
C TYR A 152 -6.29 -20.33 -31.85
N SER A 153 -6.39 -20.91 -33.05
CA SER A 153 -6.56 -20.11 -34.28
C SER A 153 -7.95 -20.10 -34.91
N LYS A 154 -8.95 -20.88 -34.46
CA LYS A 154 -10.20 -20.99 -35.24
C LYS A 154 -11.56 -21.01 -34.57
N ASN A 155 -11.76 -20.91 -33.25
CA ASN A 155 -13.10 -20.70 -32.68
C ASN A 155 -13.09 -20.26 -31.21
N SER A 156 -12.83 -18.97 -30.94
CA SER A 156 -12.69 -18.42 -29.58
C SER A 156 -14.02 -18.14 -28.85
N LYS A 157 -15.15 -17.98 -29.55
CA LYS A 157 -16.44 -17.63 -28.92
C LYS A 157 -17.21 -18.81 -28.32
N VAL A 158 -17.15 -19.99 -28.94
CA VAL A 158 -17.91 -21.18 -28.44
C VAL A 158 -17.21 -21.87 -27.28
N LEU A 159 -15.88 -21.77 -27.20
CA LEU A 159 -15.09 -22.41 -26.14
C LEU A 159 -15.18 -21.67 -24.80
N PHE A 160 -15.34 -20.34 -24.80
CA PHE A 160 -15.44 -19.55 -23.58
C PHE A 160 -16.67 -19.93 -22.73
N ASN A 161 -17.79 -20.24 -23.39
CA ASN A 161 -19.02 -20.68 -22.71
C ASN A 161 -18.98 -22.13 -22.20
N LYS A 162 -18.09 -22.98 -22.72
CA LYS A 162 -17.89 -24.34 -22.20
C LYS A 162 -16.78 -24.42 -21.14
N ILE A 163 -15.77 -23.55 -21.20
CA ILE A 163 -14.68 -23.49 -20.20
C ILE A 163 -15.17 -22.92 -18.87
N SER A 164 -16.17 -22.03 -18.87
CA SER A 164 -16.81 -21.52 -17.63
C SER A 164 -17.50 -22.60 -16.79
N GLN A 165 -17.72 -23.81 -17.35
CA GLN A 165 -18.32 -24.95 -16.65
C GLN A 165 -17.29 -25.99 -16.17
N ILE A 166 -16.01 -25.86 -16.53
CA ILE A 166 -14.97 -26.78 -16.04
C ILE A 166 -14.36 -26.18 -14.77
N ASN A 167 -14.73 -26.76 -13.63
CA ASN A 167 -14.22 -26.41 -12.30
C ASN A 167 -12.76 -26.89 -12.15
N LEU A 168 -11.84 -26.28 -12.91
CA LEU A 168 -10.42 -26.48 -12.74
C LEU A 168 -9.99 -25.75 -11.48
N ASN A 169 -9.70 -26.51 -10.43
CA ASN A 169 -8.88 -26.08 -9.28
C ASN A 169 -7.44 -25.81 -9.77
N LEU A 170 -7.28 -24.84 -10.66
CA LEU A 170 -6.02 -24.16 -10.87
C LEU A 170 -5.70 -23.48 -9.54
N PRO A 171 -4.46 -23.57 -9.02
CA PRO A 171 -4.08 -22.76 -7.89
C PRO A 171 -4.27 -21.31 -8.32
N GLN A 172 -5.36 -20.69 -7.86
CA GLN A 172 -5.61 -19.27 -8.05
C GLN A 172 -4.31 -18.58 -7.64
N PHE A 173 -3.62 -17.98 -8.61
CA PHE A 173 -2.52 -17.09 -8.29
C PHE A 173 -3.14 -16.04 -7.37
N LYS A 174 -2.88 -16.13 -6.06
CA LYS A 174 -3.36 -15.16 -5.09
C LYS A 174 -2.81 -13.82 -5.55
N THR A 175 -3.64 -13.04 -6.25
CA THR A 175 -3.31 -11.67 -6.62
C THR A 175 -3.07 -10.95 -5.32
N LYS A 176 -1.84 -10.47 -5.11
CA LYS A 176 -1.47 -9.79 -3.88
C LYS A 176 -2.37 -8.57 -3.74
N LYS A 177 -3.17 -8.49 -2.67
CA LYS A 177 -3.97 -7.30 -2.34
C LYS A 177 -3.04 -6.09 -2.23
N ILE A 178 -3.49 -4.96 -2.76
CA ILE A 178 -2.81 -3.67 -2.63
C ILE A 178 -3.70 -2.78 -1.76
N ALA A 179 -3.12 -2.15 -0.74
CA ALA A 179 -3.78 -1.09 0.01
C ALA A 179 -3.11 0.24 -0.31
N SER A 180 -3.87 1.24 -0.72
CA SER A 180 -3.41 2.62 -0.68
C SER A 180 -3.83 3.23 0.65
N ILE A 181 -2.88 3.72 1.43
CA ILE A 181 -3.09 4.32 2.74
C ILE A 181 -2.52 5.73 2.74
N THR A 182 -3.35 6.70 3.08
CA THR A 182 -2.96 8.11 3.24
C THR A 182 -3.35 8.59 4.63
N PHE A 183 -2.66 9.63 5.10
CA PHE A 183 -2.96 10.29 6.35
C PHE A 183 -3.29 11.74 6.07
N GLU A 184 -4.41 12.17 6.62
CA GLU A 184 -4.82 13.55 6.74
C GLU A 184 -5.15 13.81 8.19
N PHE A 185 -5.27 15.08 8.55
CA PHE A 185 -5.47 15.46 9.94
C PHE A 185 -6.69 14.79 10.56
N GLY A 186 -6.46 13.91 11.53
CA GLY A 186 -7.50 13.16 12.23
C GLY A 186 -8.13 12.00 11.44
N VAL A 187 -7.60 11.64 10.26
CA VAL A 187 -8.14 10.53 9.47
C VAL A 187 -7.06 9.80 8.68
N SER A 188 -7.12 8.46 8.67
CA SER A 188 -6.44 7.67 7.65
C SER A 188 -7.44 7.16 6.63
N LYS A 189 -7.10 7.29 5.35
CA LYS A 189 -7.94 6.81 4.25
C LYS A 189 -7.30 5.58 3.65
N ILE A 190 -8.06 4.50 3.57
CA ILE A 190 -7.61 3.20 3.09
C ILE A 190 -8.44 2.84 1.86
N LEU A 191 -7.76 2.42 0.79
CA LEU A 191 -8.39 1.96 -0.44
C LEU A 191 -7.81 0.60 -0.81
N ILE A 192 -8.65 -0.42 -0.91
CA ILE A 192 -8.23 -1.79 -1.20
C ILE A 192 -8.45 -2.10 -2.67
N TYR A 193 -7.39 -2.57 -3.32
CA TYR A 193 -7.37 -2.95 -4.72
C TYR A 193 -6.99 -4.42 -4.87
N GLU A 194 -7.82 -5.16 -5.58
CA GLU A 194 -7.65 -6.58 -5.84
C GLU A 194 -8.23 -6.92 -7.21
N LYS A 195 -7.58 -7.83 -7.96
CA LYS A 195 -8.05 -8.33 -9.26
C LYS A 195 -8.46 -7.21 -10.24
N ASN A 196 -7.64 -6.16 -10.29
CA ASN A 196 -7.82 -4.99 -11.14
C ASN A 196 -9.03 -4.09 -10.84
N GLN A 197 -9.59 -4.16 -9.64
CA GLN A 197 -10.69 -3.30 -9.23
C GLN A 197 -10.52 -2.84 -7.78
N ILE A 198 -11.16 -1.72 -7.45
CA ILE A 198 -11.32 -1.29 -6.07
C ILE A 198 -12.38 -2.18 -5.44
N VAL A 199 -12.02 -2.89 -4.37
CA VAL A 199 -12.93 -3.81 -3.67
C VAL A 199 -13.45 -3.24 -2.36
N ASP A 200 -12.76 -2.27 -1.78
CA ASP A 200 -13.19 -1.63 -0.53
C ASP A 200 -12.54 -0.27 -0.30
N CYS A 201 -13.17 0.58 0.50
CA CYS A 201 -12.64 1.87 0.93
C CYS A 201 -13.08 2.23 2.35
N TRP A 202 -12.16 2.69 3.18
CA TRP A 202 -12.42 3.02 4.58
C TRP A 202 -11.81 4.35 4.98
N LYS A 203 -12.48 5.03 5.91
CA LYS A 203 -11.90 6.13 6.68
C LYS A 203 -11.77 5.68 8.13
N VAL A 204 -10.54 5.69 8.62
CA VAL A 204 -10.22 5.38 10.01
C VAL A 204 -10.04 6.71 10.73
N ASN A 205 -10.95 7.02 11.65
CA ASN A 205 -10.80 8.21 12.48
C ASN A 205 -9.60 8.01 13.40
N LEU A 206 -8.71 8.99 13.37
CA LEU A 206 -7.52 9.03 14.21
C LEU A 206 -7.66 10.22 15.17
N PRO A 207 -7.20 10.09 16.43
CA PRO A 207 -7.16 11.23 17.33
C PRO A 207 -6.35 12.37 16.71
N LYS A 208 -6.92 13.57 16.71
CA LYS A 208 -6.26 14.79 16.21
C LYS A 208 -4.94 15.08 16.94
N SER A 209 -4.82 14.65 18.19
CA SER A 209 -3.58 14.70 18.99
C SER A 209 -2.46 13.82 18.44
N HIS A 210 -2.75 12.84 17.58
CA HIS A 210 -1.73 12.02 16.94
C HIS A 210 -1.01 12.75 15.80
N PHE A 211 -1.40 14.00 15.51
CA PHE A 211 -0.86 14.78 14.40
C PHE A 211 -0.18 16.06 14.87
N GLN A 212 0.97 16.34 14.26
CA GLN A 212 1.68 17.60 14.43
C GLN A 212 2.33 17.98 13.10
N GLU A 213 2.03 19.17 12.57
CA GLU A 213 2.61 19.68 11.30
C GLU A 213 2.42 18.71 10.12
N GLY A 214 1.26 18.05 10.06
CA GLY A 214 0.95 17.03 9.06
C GLY A 214 1.68 15.69 9.24
N LEU A 215 2.43 15.51 10.32
CA LEU A 215 3.11 14.27 10.67
C LEU A 215 2.27 13.47 11.67
N VAL A 216 2.31 12.15 11.56
CA VAL A 216 1.79 11.25 12.60
C VAL A 216 2.87 11.08 13.67
N ILE A 217 2.63 11.64 14.86
CA ILE A 217 3.55 11.55 16.00
C ILE A 217 3.36 10.25 16.79
N GLU A 218 2.10 9.82 16.97
CA GLU A 218 1.74 8.56 17.63
C GLU A 218 1.70 7.39 16.64
N SER A 219 2.84 7.14 15.99
CA SER A 219 2.94 6.18 14.88
C SER A 219 2.64 4.74 15.30
N GLN A 220 3.03 4.30 16.50
CA GLN A 220 2.75 2.95 16.97
C GLN A 220 1.25 2.73 17.22
N MET A 221 0.60 3.66 17.91
CA MET A 221 -0.85 3.59 18.15
C MET A 221 -1.63 3.60 16.83
N THR A 222 -1.21 4.46 15.90
CA THR A 222 -1.79 4.53 14.56
C THR A 222 -1.61 3.22 13.79
N SER A 223 -0.41 2.63 13.85
CA SER A 223 -0.11 1.34 13.21
C SER A 223 -0.98 0.20 13.75
N ASN A 224 -1.13 0.11 15.08
CA ASN A 224 -1.97 -0.89 15.72
C ASN A 224 -3.44 -0.74 15.30
N LEU A 225 -3.94 0.50 15.24
CA LEU A 225 -5.33 0.77 14.83
C LEU A 225 -5.58 0.44 13.35
N LEU A 226 -4.62 0.74 12.47
CA LEU A 226 -4.71 0.35 11.06
C LEU A 226 -4.67 -1.16 10.89
N GLU A 227 -3.79 -1.86 11.62
CA GLU A 227 -3.73 -3.33 11.58
C GLU A 227 -5.02 -3.96 12.07
N TYR A 228 -5.55 -3.48 13.19
CA TYR A 228 -6.84 -3.91 13.71
C TYR A 228 -7.93 -3.71 12.66
N THR A 229 -8.03 -2.51 12.07
CA THR A 229 -9.01 -2.20 11.03
C THR A 229 -8.89 -3.14 9.83
N LEU A 230 -7.67 -3.39 9.34
CA LEU A 230 -7.44 -4.29 8.22
C LEU A 230 -7.88 -5.73 8.55
N ASN A 231 -7.54 -6.23 9.72
CA ASN A 231 -7.85 -7.59 10.15
C ASN A 231 -9.36 -7.80 10.37
N GLU A 232 -10.04 -6.84 11.01
CA GLU A 232 -11.50 -6.88 11.20
C GLU A 232 -12.25 -6.92 9.86
N ASN A 233 -11.70 -6.27 8.83
CA ASN A 233 -12.27 -6.27 7.47
C ASN A 233 -11.72 -7.41 6.58
N GLY A 234 -11.12 -8.45 7.17
CA GLY A 234 -10.67 -9.64 6.44
C GLY A 234 -9.49 -9.40 5.48
N VAL A 235 -8.73 -8.32 5.67
CA VAL A 235 -7.50 -8.03 4.92
C VAL A 235 -6.29 -8.34 5.80
N SER A 236 -5.64 -9.47 5.53
CA SER A 236 -4.44 -9.85 6.29
C SER A 236 -3.31 -8.84 6.09
N SER A 237 -2.83 -8.28 7.21
CA SER A 237 -1.70 -7.36 7.28
C SER A 237 -0.36 -7.98 6.80
N THR A 238 -0.22 -9.30 6.86
CA THR A 238 1.06 -10.02 6.67
C THR A 238 1.58 -10.09 5.23
N ASN A 239 0.71 -9.94 4.22
CA ASN A 239 1.07 -10.06 2.80
C ASN A 239 0.51 -8.90 1.96
N LEU A 240 0.34 -7.75 2.59
CA LEU A 240 -0.19 -6.56 1.94
C LEU A 240 0.92 -5.79 1.23
N LYS A 241 0.64 -5.29 0.03
CA LYS A 241 1.48 -4.27 -0.61
C LYS A 241 0.84 -2.92 -0.32
N ILE A 242 1.57 -2.00 0.32
CA ILE A 242 1.03 -0.72 0.74
C ILE A 242 1.55 0.38 -0.17
N PHE A 243 0.68 1.29 -0.56
CA PHE A 243 0.98 2.51 -1.29
C PHE A 243 0.68 3.69 -0.40
N GLY A 244 1.56 4.66 -0.37
CA GLY A 244 1.39 5.83 0.46
C GLY A 244 1.86 7.10 -0.19
N ALA A 245 1.27 8.19 0.29
CA ALA A 245 1.71 9.54 -0.03
C ALA A 245 2.41 10.15 1.20
N VAL A 246 3.58 10.74 1.00
CA VAL A 246 4.21 11.58 2.01
C VAL A 246 3.38 12.86 2.16
N PRO A 247 3.18 13.39 3.39
CA PRO A 247 2.47 14.64 3.61
C PRO A 247 2.96 15.78 2.71
N GLY A 248 2.00 16.58 2.22
CA GLY A 248 2.28 17.60 1.24
C GLY A 248 3.20 18.71 1.76
N TYR A 249 2.97 19.16 2.99
CA TYR A 249 3.71 20.24 3.66
C TYR A 249 5.19 19.92 3.91
N GLN A 250 5.55 18.65 3.80
CA GLN A 250 6.91 18.13 4.01
C GLN A 250 7.58 17.75 2.68
N THR A 251 6.98 18.20 1.57
CA THR A 251 7.39 17.92 0.20
C THR A 251 7.61 19.23 -0.54
N THR A 252 8.67 19.28 -1.35
CA THR A 252 8.95 20.43 -2.23
C THR A 252 9.29 19.94 -3.62
N ILE A 253 8.80 20.64 -4.64
CA ILE A 253 9.15 20.42 -6.06
C ILE A 253 9.91 21.63 -6.56
N ARG A 254 11.07 21.41 -7.18
CA ARG A 254 11.92 22.46 -7.75
C ARG A 254 12.40 22.06 -9.14
N ASN A 255 12.49 23.04 -10.02
CA ASN A 255 13.10 22.87 -11.32
C ASN A 255 14.60 23.17 -11.25
N ILE A 256 15.38 22.30 -11.88
CA ILE A 256 16.82 22.45 -11.99
C ILE A 256 17.18 22.35 -13.46
N GLU A 257 17.77 23.43 -13.96
CA GLU A 257 18.34 23.46 -15.29
C GLU A 257 19.82 23.14 -15.23
N LEU A 258 20.24 22.18 -16.05
CA LEU A 258 21.63 21.77 -16.19
C LEU A 258 22.04 21.89 -17.66
N PRO A 259 23.29 22.28 -17.97
CA PRO A 259 23.75 22.35 -19.35
C PRO A 259 23.73 20.97 -20.01
N ARG A 260 23.48 20.90 -21.33
CA ARG A 260 23.50 19.63 -22.09
C ARG A 260 24.90 19.09 -22.34
N PHE A 261 25.90 19.97 -22.34
CA PHE A 261 27.26 19.60 -22.68
C PHE A 261 28.01 18.98 -21.48
N GLY A 262 28.66 17.85 -21.73
CA GLY A 262 29.47 17.13 -20.75
C GLY A 262 28.73 15.99 -20.04
N LYS A 263 29.51 15.12 -19.39
CA LYS A 263 28.99 13.99 -18.61
C LYS A 263 28.54 14.46 -17.23
N ILE A 264 27.39 15.13 -17.16
CA ILE A 264 26.77 15.47 -15.87
C ILE A 264 26.28 14.18 -15.21
N LYS A 265 26.63 13.98 -13.94
CA LYS A 265 26.07 12.92 -13.09
C LYS A 265 24.96 13.52 -12.23
N PRO A 266 23.67 13.34 -12.57
CA PRO A 266 22.57 13.94 -11.83
C PRO A 266 22.58 13.58 -10.34
N ASN A 267 23.00 12.35 -10.02
CA ASN A 267 23.15 11.85 -8.65
C ASN A 267 24.04 12.72 -7.74
N SER A 268 25.05 13.40 -8.30
CA SER A 268 25.93 14.28 -7.52
C SER A 268 25.53 15.74 -7.63
N VAL A 269 25.08 16.19 -8.81
CA VAL A 269 24.84 17.61 -9.08
C VAL A 269 23.51 18.10 -8.53
N ILE A 270 22.43 17.33 -8.67
CA ILE A 270 21.09 17.76 -8.26
C ILE A 270 20.99 18.01 -6.75
N PRO A 271 21.48 17.12 -5.86
CA PRO A 271 21.48 17.41 -4.42
C PRO A 271 22.26 18.68 -4.06
N ILE A 272 23.39 18.95 -4.72
CA ILE A 272 24.19 20.16 -4.50
C ILE A 272 23.39 21.40 -4.92
N GLN A 273 22.77 21.37 -6.10
CA GLN A 273 21.93 22.46 -6.60
C GLN A 273 20.71 22.70 -5.69
N MET A 274 20.09 21.62 -5.18
CA MET A 274 18.98 21.72 -4.23
C MET A 274 19.38 22.43 -2.94
N HIS A 275 20.58 22.12 -2.43
CA HIS A 275 21.11 22.76 -1.25
C HIS A 275 21.48 24.23 -1.50
N GLN A 276 22.23 24.51 -2.57
CA GLN A 276 22.74 25.85 -2.88
C GLN A 276 21.64 26.85 -3.23
N LYS A 277 20.65 26.44 -4.04
CA LYS A 277 19.60 27.35 -4.52
C LYS A 277 18.40 27.45 -3.60
N PHE A 278 18.08 26.36 -2.89
CA PHE A 278 16.82 26.25 -2.14
C PHE A 278 17.01 25.89 -0.66
N GLY A 279 18.25 25.74 -0.18
CA GLY A 279 18.52 25.37 1.22
C GLY A 279 18.16 23.92 1.57
N ILE A 280 17.84 23.08 0.58
CA ILE A 280 17.34 21.71 0.83
C ILE A 280 18.52 20.74 0.90
N SER A 281 18.89 20.35 2.12
CA SER A 281 19.98 19.38 2.36
C SER A 281 19.53 17.92 2.23
N SER A 282 20.36 17.08 1.61
CA SER A 282 20.19 15.63 1.56
C SER A 282 20.40 14.92 2.90
N GLU A 283 20.95 15.62 3.90
CA GLU A 283 21.10 15.09 5.26
C GLU A 283 19.74 14.95 5.95
N ILE A 284 18.86 15.93 5.78
CA ILE A 284 17.54 15.97 6.39
C ILE A 284 16.42 15.57 5.43
N SER A 285 16.68 15.53 4.12
CA SER A 285 15.69 15.22 3.08
C SER A 285 16.11 14.09 2.17
N GLN A 286 15.13 13.32 1.69
CA GLN A 286 15.30 12.41 0.58
C GLN A 286 15.03 13.17 -0.71
N ILE A 287 16.03 13.28 -1.58
CA ILE A 287 15.92 13.98 -2.87
C ILE A 287 15.82 12.94 -3.99
N LYS A 288 14.83 13.11 -4.86
CA LYS A 288 14.63 12.35 -6.10
C LYS A 288 14.47 13.30 -7.25
N TRP A 289 14.70 12.83 -8.47
CA TRP A 289 14.54 13.68 -9.64
C TRP A 289 14.18 12.89 -10.88
N MET A 290 13.64 13.61 -11.86
CA MET A 290 13.27 13.11 -13.17
C MET A 290 13.63 14.16 -14.21
N GLN A 291 14.24 13.73 -15.32
CA GLN A 291 14.41 14.58 -16.48
C GLN A 291 13.09 14.65 -17.24
N TYR A 292 12.74 15.83 -17.74
CA TYR A 292 11.61 15.98 -18.66
C TYR A 292 12.06 16.69 -19.93
N ASN A 293 11.36 16.41 -21.02
CA ASN A 293 11.73 16.95 -22.32
C ASN A 293 11.46 18.46 -22.35
N SER A 294 12.48 19.23 -22.65
CA SER A 294 12.38 20.65 -22.99
C SER A 294 12.92 20.86 -24.40
N GLN A 295 12.29 21.76 -25.15
CA GLN A 295 12.75 22.16 -26.48
C GLN A 295 14.02 23.04 -26.43
N SER A 296 14.38 23.56 -25.24
CA SER A 296 15.55 24.39 -24.99
C SER A 296 16.87 23.62 -25.11
N ASP A 297 18.01 24.32 -25.24
CA ASP A 297 19.36 23.74 -25.20
C ASP A 297 19.81 23.27 -23.80
N THR A 298 18.93 23.35 -22.81
CA THR A 298 19.17 22.92 -21.43
C THR A 298 18.50 21.57 -21.16
N ASN A 299 19.07 20.79 -20.23
CA ASN A 299 18.39 19.66 -19.63
C ASN A 299 17.58 20.17 -18.44
N LYS A 300 16.25 20.15 -18.54
CA LYS A 300 15.37 20.46 -17.42
C LYS A 300 15.09 19.22 -16.58
N TRP A 301 15.27 19.37 -15.27
CA TRP A 301 15.03 18.33 -14.27
C TRP A 301 14.04 18.83 -13.26
N ILE A 302 13.16 17.94 -12.81
CA ILE A 302 12.34 18.16 -11.64
C ILE A 302 13.02 17.44 -10.50
N ALA A 303 13.40 18.18 -9.47
CA ALA A 303 13.86 17.65 -8.22
C ALA A 303 12.74 17.73 -7.19
N ILE A 304 12.55 16.65 -6.46
CA ILE A 304 11.52 16.52 -5.44
C ILE A 304 12.23 16.14 -4.15
N SER A 305 11.92 16.85 -3.08
CA SER A 305 12.44 16.55 -1.75
C SER A 305 11.30 16.24 -0.80
N SER A 306 11.47 15.19 -0.01
CA SER A 306 10.62 14.90 1.14
C SER A 306 11.48 14.77 2.39
N THR A 307 11.08 15.36 3.50
CA THR A 307 11.88 15.28 4.73
C THR A 307 12.00 13.83 5.20
N LYS A 308 13.18 13.42 5.70
CA LYS A 308 13.35 12.06 6.27
C LYS A 308 12.44 11.83 7.47
N LYS A 309 12.11 12.90 8.22
CA LYS A 309 11.14 12.90 9.32
C LYS A 309 9.75 12.48 8.83
N SER A 310 9.26 13.07 7.74
CA SER A 310 7.94 12.73 7.18
C SER A 310 7.86 11.30 6.63
N ILE A 311 8.91 10.87 5.92
CA ILE A 311 9.01 9.49 5.45
C ILE A 311 8.99 8.51 6.63
N LYS A 312 9.82 8.76 7.67
CA LYS A 312 9.88 7.91 8.86
C LYS A 312 8.54 7.87 9.59
N SER A 313 7.90 9.03 9.81
CA SER A 313 6.57 9.13 10.44
C SER A 313 5.53 8.28 9.70
N TRP A 314 5.48 8.38 8.36
CA TRP A 314 4.56 7.57 7.57
C TRP A 314 4.87 6.09 7.65
N VAL A 315 6.14 5.69 7.45
CA VAL A 315 6.56 4.27 7.46
C VAL A 315 6.27 3.63 8.81
N SER A 316 6.61 4.30 9.91
CA SER A 316 6.32 3.80 11.26
C SER A 316 4.82 3.61 11.48
N SER A 317 3.99 4.50 10.94
CA SER A 317 2.53 4.48 11.10
C SER A 317 1.85 3.34 10.35
N VAL A 318 2.51 2.68 9.40
CA VAL A 318 1.96 1.52 8.67
C VAL A 318 2.81 0.26 8.84
N SER A 319 3.78 0.27 9.76
CA SER A 319 4.71 -0.83 9.98
C SER A 319 4.16 -1.85 10.98
N PHE A 320 3.01 -2.44 10.68
CA PHE A 320 2.37 -3.44 11.53
C PHE A 320 3.01 -4.84 11.44
N THR A 321 3.61 -5.20 10.30
CA THR A 321 4.38 -6.47 10.20
C THR A 321 5.75 -6.29 9.55
N LYS A 322 6.69 -7.18 9.88
CA LYS A 322 8.04 -7.22 9.27
C LYS A 322 8.03 -7.58 7.78
N LYS A 323 6.90 -8.04 7.21
CA LYS A 323 6.79 -8.54 5.83
C LYS A 323 6.06 -7.60 4.89
N THR A 324 5.58 -6.46 5.39
CA THR A 324 4.85 -5.48 4.59
C THR A 324 5.79 -4.76 3.64
N SER A 325 5.46 -4.77 2.35
CA SER A 325 6.20 -4.01 1.34
C SER A 325 5.46 -2.72 1.07
N PHE A 326 6.11 -1.57 1.25
CA PHE A 326 5.50 -0.27 0.99
C PHE A 326 6.18 0.46 -0.18
N ILE A 327 5.40 1.25 -0.90
CA ILE A 327 5.85 2.21 -1.91
C ILE A 327 5.34 3.57 -1.45
N LEU A 328 6.28 4.51 -1.32
CA LEU A 328 5.98 5.88 -0.94
C LEU A 328 6.23 6.80 -2.11
N GLU A 329 5.31 7.75 -2.29
CA GLU A 329 5.38 8.76 -3.33
C GLU A 329 5.07 10.15 -2.76
N PRO A 330 5.63 11.23 -3.32
CA PRO A 330 5.15 12.57 -3.07
C PRO A 330 3.68 12.74 -3.49
N LYS A 331 2.83 13.25 -2.58
CA LYS A 331 1.41 13.52 -2.80
C LYS A 331 1.07 14.27 -4.10
N PRO A 332 1.79 15.34 -4.53
CA PRO A 332 1.48 16.05 -5.79
C PRO A 332 1.45 15.16 -7.04
N PHE A 333 2.25 14.09 -7.10
CA PHE A 333 2.26 13.18 -8.24
C PHE A 333 1.08 12.21 -8.22
N ALA A 334 0.63 11.78 -7.04
CA ALA A 334 -0.61 11.03 -6.90
C ALA A 334 -1.81 11.89 -7.33
N ILE A 335 -1.87 13.14 -6.86
CA ILE A 335 -2.95 14.07 -7.26
C ILE A 335 -2.92 14.32 -8.77
N ALA A 336 -1.75 14.61 -9.36
CA ALA A 336 -1.65 14.85 -10.80
C ALA A 336 -2.15 13.66 -11.64
N ARG A 337 -1.85 12.43 -11.21
CA ARG A 337 -2.42 11.22 -11.87
C ARG A 337 -3.91 11.10 -11.69
N ALA A 338 -4.43 11.36 -10.50
CA ALA A 338 -5.86 11.26 -10.21
C ALA A 338 -6.69 12.32 -10.93
N VAL A 339 -6.13 13.53 -11.10
CA VAL A 339 -6.73 14.61 -11.90
C VAL A 339 -6.87 14.21 -13.37
N ASN A 340 -5.96 13.36 -13.86
CA ASN A 340 -5.98 12.78 -15.19
C ASN A 340 -6.12 13.83 -16.32
N ARG A 341 -5.46 14.98 -16.15
CA ARG A 341 -5.36 16.04 -17.18
C ARG A 341 -3.91 16.28 -17.56
N LYS A 342 -3.67 16.48 -18.85
CA LYS A 342 -2.36 16.86 -19.37
C LYS A 342 -1.90 18.19 -18.78
N ASP A 343 -2.79 19.18 -18.80
CA ASP A 343 -2.55 20.53 -18.29
C ASP A 343 -3.73 20.92 -17.39
N ALA A 344 -3.44 21.31 -16.14
CA ALA A 344 -4.45 21.72 -15.16
C ALA A 344 -3.81 22.48 -13.99
N VAL A 345 -4.61 23.27 -13.28
CA VAL A 345 -4.31 23.74 -11.93
C VAL A 345 -5.23 23.00 -10.98
N CYS A 346 -4.68 22.26 -10.02
CA CYS A 346 -5.45 21.53 -9.02
C CYS A 346 -5.26 22.16 -7.65
N VAL A 347 -6.36 22.44 -6.96
CA VAL A 347 -6.40 22.88 -5.57
C VAL A 347 -7.02 21.75 -4.74
N TYR A 348 -6.18 21.04 -3.99
CA TYR A 348 -6.61 20.00 -3.06
C TYR A 348 -6.84 20.61 -1.68
N LEU A 349 -8.07 20.50 -1.18
CA LEU A 349 -8.50 21.07 0.10
C LEU A 349 -8.67 19.96 1.16
N SER A 350 -7.84 20.00 2.21
CA SER A 350 -7.97 19.14 3.40
C SER A 350 -8.46 19.96 4.59
N GLU A 351 -8.76 19.29 5.71
CA GLU A 351 -9.19 19.98 6.94
C GLU A 351 -8.08 20.83 7.57
N ASP A 352 -6.84 20.45 7.37
CA ASP A 352 -5.64 21.05 7.99
C ASP A 352 -4.79 21.87 7.03
N GLY A 353 -5.16 21.95 5.75
CA GLY A 353 -4.38 22.65 4.76
C GLY A 353 -4.98 22.65 3.37
N CYS A 354 -4.25 23.28 2.46
CA CYS A 354 -4.48 23.18 1.04
C CYS A 354 -3.17 22.91 0.30
N GLU A 355 -3.30 22.31 -0.87
CA GLU A 355 -2.19 22.06 -1.79
C GLU A 355 -2.59 22.55 -3.17
N VAL A 356 -1.73 23.37 -3.78
CA VAL A 356 -1.93 23.88 -5.13
C VAL A 356 -0.86 23.30 -6.03
N ILE A 357 -1.29 22.68 -7.13
CA ILE A 357 -0.43 21.96 -8.06
C ILE A 357 -0.70 22.49 -9.46
N VAL A 358 0.35 22.97 -10.13
CA VAL A 358 0.30 23.27 -11.57
C VAL A 358 0.84 22.07 -12.33
N ILE A 359 -0.04 21.43 -13.08
CA ILE A 359 0.22 20.25 -13.91
C ILE A 359 0.41 20.73 -15.34
N LYS A 360 1.54 20.36 -15.95
CA LYS A 360 1.81 20.58 -17.37
C LYS A 360 2.40 19.34 -17.98
N ASN A 361 1.92 18.96 -19.16
CA ASN A 361 2.33 17.73 -19.84
C ASN A 361 2.31 16.48 -18.94
N TRP A 362 1.30 16.34 -18.08
CA TRP A 362 1.12 15.26 -17.09
C TRP A 362 2.08 15.28 -15.90
N ILE A 363 2.84 16.35 -15.73
CA ILE A 363 3.87 16.46 -14.71
C ILE A 363 3.54 17.63 -13.77
N PRO A 364 3.54 17.44 -12.44
CA PRO A 364 3.42 18.55 -11.51
C PRO A 364 4.72 19.37 -11.53
N LEU A 365 4.68 20.58 -12.08
CA LEU A 365 5.85 21.45 -12.26
C LEU A 365 6.03 22.47 -11.13
N THR A 366 4.91 22.99 -10.61
CA THR A 366 4.91 23.93 -9.48
C THR A 366 3.95 23.41 -8.43
N TYR A 367 4.37 23.50 -7.17
CA TYR A 367 3.66 22.93 -6.05
C TYR A 367 3.90 23.77 -4.80
N GLN A 368 2.82 24.25 -4.19
CA GLN A 368 2.87 24.88 -2.88
C GLN A 368 1.76 24.33 -1.99
N THR A 369 1.97 24.48 -0.68
CA THR A 369 1.03 24.03 0.33
C THR A 369 0.90 25.07 1.42
N ALA A 370 -0.29 25.22 1.99
CA ALA A 370 -0.47 25.82 3.30
C ALA A 370 -0.94 24.79 4.31
N TYR A 371 -0.43 24.90 5.53
CA TYR A 371 -0.88 24.15 6.69
C TYR A 371 -1.43 25.15 7.72
N TRP A 372 -2.63 24.90 8.21
CA TRP A 372 -3.27 25.68 9.26
C TRP A 372 -3.63 24.84 10.49
N GLY A 373 -3.54 23.52 10.41
CA GLY A 373 -3.68 22.62 11.56
C GLY A 373 -5.00 22.79 12.34
N GLN A 374 -4.93 22.72 13.67
CA GLN A 374 -6.08 22.80 14.57
C GLN A 374 -6.60 24.23 14.81
N GLN A 375 -5.82 25.24 14.44
CA GLN A 375 -6.04 26.61 14.89
C GLN A 375 -7.17 27.31 14.13
N PHE A 376 -7.55 26.78 12.97
CA PHE A 376 -8.54 27.39 12.09
C PHE A 376 -9.79 26.53 12.03
N SER A 377 -10.95 27.14 12.28
CA SER A 377 -12.23 26.53 11.98
C SER A 377 -12.45 26.60 10.48
N ILE A 378 -12.80 25.47 9.87
CA ILE A 378 -13.07 25.32 8.43
C ILE A 378 -14.12 26.34 7.96
N GLU A 379 -15.02 26.77 8.84
CA GLU A 379 -16.13 27.67 8.51
C GLU A 379 -15.74 29.15 8.44
N LYS A 380 -14.50 29.51 8.79
CA LYS A 380 -14.05 30.92 8.81
C LYS A 380 -13.67 31.41 7.42
N GLU A 381 -14.09 32.64 7.10
CA GLU A 381 -13.70 33.37 5.89
C GLU A 381 -12.17 33.51 5.75
N GLU A 382 -11.41 33.53 6.84
CA GLU A 382 -9.95 33.60 6.83
C GLU A 382 -9.27 32.44 6.06
N ILE A 383 -9.90 31.26 6.00
CA ILE A 383 -9.35 30.11 5.24
C ILE A 383 -9.42 30.40 3.74
N PHE A 384 -10.42 31.14 3.30
CA PHE A 384 -10.58 31.49 1.90
C PHE A 384 -9.43 32.37 1.39
N GLU A 385 -9.11 33.43 2.13
CA GLU A 385 -7.98 34.31 1.78
C GLU A 385 -6.68 33.52 1.71
N LYS A 386 -6.46 32.58 2.64
CA LYS A 386 -5.29 31.69 2.59
C LYS A 386 -5.27 30.78 1.36
N ILE A 387 -6.42 30.23 0.95
CA ILE A 387 -6.50 29.41 -0.28
C ILE A 387 -6.17 30.27 -1.49
N LEU A 388 -6.71 31.48 -1.57
CA LEU A 388 -6.46 32.42 -2.65
C LEU A 388 -4.98 32.85 -2.69
N ASP A 389 -4.37 33.11 -1.54
CA ASP A 389 -2.96 33.45 -1.42
C ASP A 389 -2.06 32.33 -1.95
N VAL A 390 -2.26 31.10 -1.49
CA VAL A 390 -1.46 29.94 -1.94
C VAL A 390 -1.65 29.71 -3.43
N LEU A 391 -2.89 29.81 -3.93
CA LEU A 391 -3.17 29.66 -5.35
C LEU A 391 -2.45 30.73 -6.16
N THR A 392 -2.66 32.01 -5.83
CA THR A 392 -2.05 33.14 -6.55
C THR A 392 -0.53 33.08 -6.52
N ASN A 393 0.06 32.78 -5.36
CA ASN A 393 1.51 32.63 -5.21
C ASN A 393 2.05 31.46 -6.05
N THR A 394 1.32 30.35 -6.13
CA THR A 394 1.72 29.20 -6.96
C THR A 394 1.65 29.55 -8.45
N LEU A 395 0.60 30.24 -8.90
CA LEU A 395 0.46 30.68 -10.29
C LEU A 395 1.56 31.68 -10.67
N ASN A 396 1.85 32.64 -9.79
CA ASN A 396 2.91 33.62 -9.98
C ASN A 396 4.29 32.95 -10.04
N GLU A 397 4.61 32.07 -9.08
CA GLU A 397 5.87 31.29 -9.12
C GLU A 397 5.97 30.49 -10.43
N HIS A 398 4.88 29.85 -10.86
CA HIS A 398 4.87 29.08 -12.09
C HIS A 398 5.18 29.94 -13.30
N ASN A 399 4.47 31.06 -13.47
CA ASN A 399 4.63 31.96 -14.60
C ASN A 399 6.03 32.59 -14.63
N LEU A 400 6.62 32.91 -13.47
CA LEU A 400 7.99 33.43 -13.37
C LEU A 400 9.07 32.38 -13.70
N THR A 401 8.84 31.13 -13.30
CA THR A 401 9.83 30.05 -13.46
C THR A 401 9.72 29.34 -14.81
N HIS A 402 8.54 29.37 -15.44
CA HIS A 402 8.22 28.62 -16.66
C HIS A 402 7.58 29.52 -17.72
N ASN A 403 8.26 30.60 -18.13
CA ASN A 403 7.75 31.55 -19.13
C ASN A 403 7.19 30.84 -20.40
N GLU A 404 7.86 29.78 -20.88
CA GLU A 404 7.45 28.98 -22.05
C GLU A 404 6.18 28.14 -21.83
N LEU A 405 5.85 27.83 -20.58
CA LEU A 405 4.72 26.97 -20.19
C LEU A 405 3.71 27.73 -19.35
N GLY A 406 3.64 29.06 -19.51
CA GLY A 406 2.72 29.94 -18.78
C GLY A 406 1.28 29.41 -18.73
N ILE A 407 0.57 29.80 -17.67
CA ILE A 407 -0.81 29.38 -17.47
C ILE A 407 -1.70 30.24 -18.34
N SER A 408 -2.25 29.65 -19.41
CA SER A 408 -3.29 30.28 -20.21
C SER A 408 -4.64 30.20 -19.49
N SER A 409 -5.56 31.12 -19.79
CA SER A 409 -6.95 31.09 -19.28
C SER A 409 -7.71 29.80 -19.60
N PHE A 410 -7.29 29.06 -20.64
CA PHE A 410 -7.85 27.75 -21.00
C PHE A 410 -7.40 26.58 -20.11
N VAL A 411 -6.43 26.77 -19.22
CA VAL A 411 -6.02 25.70 -18.29
C VAL A 411 -7.12 25.53 -17.24
N PRO A 412 -7.71 24.32 -17.11
CA PRO A 412 -8.79 24.11 -16.15
C PRO A 412 -8.28 24.27 -14.71
N LEU A 413 -9.03 25.00 -13.90
CA LEU A 413 -8.86 25.06 -12.45
C LEU A 413 -9.78 24.03 -11.81
N ILE A 414 -9.23 23.12 -11.02
CA ILE A 414 -9.97 21.99 -10.43
C ILE A 414 -9.83 22.07 -8.93
N PHE A 415 -10.94 22.29 -8.23
CA PHE A 415 -11.02 22.16 -6.79
C PHE A 415 -11.51 20.77 -6.40
N THR A 416 -10.86 20.16 -5.41
CA THR A 416 -11.12 18.80 -4.94
C THR A 416 -10.77 18.67 -3.46
N GLY A 417 -11.23 17.62 -2.80
CA GLY A 417 -10.88 17.33 -1.41
C GLY A 417 -12.05 17.49 -0.45
N LYS A 418 -11.81 17.18 0.83
CA LYS A 418 -12.86 16.93 1.83
C LYS A 418 -13.75 18.15 2.10
N ILE A 419 -13.16 19.35 2.10
CA ILE A 419 -13.87 20.59 2.46
C ILE A 419 -14.36 21.39 1.24
N LYS A 420 -14.21 20.85 0.02
CA LYS A 420 -14.62 21.53 -1.22
C LYS A 420 -16.09 21.98 -1.17
N ASP A 421 -16.97 21.07 -0.78
CA ASP A 421 -18.42 21.29 -0.83
C ASP A 421 -18.87 22.40 0.14
N THR A 422 -18.15 22.54 1.27
CA THR A 422 -18.38 23.62 2.25
C THR A 422 -18.03 25.02 1.69
N HIS A 423 -17.24 25.08 0.62
CA HIS A 423 -16.69 26.32 0.08
C HIS A 423 -17.05 26.61 -1.38
N LEU A 424 -18.11 25.98 -1.91
CA LEU A 424 -18.48 26.12 -3.33
C LEU A 424 -18.68 27.58 -3.78
N SER A 425 -19.42 28.39 -3.02
CA SER A 425 -19.68 29.80 -3.34
C SER A 425 -18.39 30.63 -3.43
N ASN A 426 -17.42 30.29 -2.59
CA ASN A 426 -16.11 30.93 -2.54
C ASN A 426 -15.21 30.47 -3.70
N ILE A 427 -15.23 29.18 -4.01
CA ILE A 427 -14.52 28.59 -5.17
C ILE A 427 -14.94 29.27 -6.49
N GLU A 428 -16.23 29.51 -6.67
CA GLU A 428 -16.75 30.22 -7.85
C GLU A 428 -16.21 31.66 -7.95
N LYS A 429 -16.14 32.38 -6.82
CA LYS A 429 -15.53 33.73 -6.77
C LYS A 429 -14.06 33.70 -7.14
N ILE A 430 -13.26 32.77 -6.61
CA ILE A 430 -11.83 32.64 -6.95
C ILE A 430 -11.66 32.44 -8.45
N SER A 431 -12.42 31.49 -9.00
CA SER A 431 -12.29 31.11 -10.41
C SER A 431 -12.60 32.29 -11.32
N LYS A 432 -13.65 33.07 -10.98
CA LYS A 432 -14.00 34.31 -11.68
C LYS A 432 -12.92 35.39 -11.56
N ASN A 433 -12.36 35.58 -10.36
CA ASN A 433 -11.35 36.61 -10.11
C ASN A 433 -10.03 36.32 -10.83
N LEU A 434 -9.68 35.05 -11.02
CA LEU A 434 -8.45 34.62 -11.69
C LEU A 434 -8.62 34.42 -13.20
N ASP A 435 -9.83 34.62 -13.75
CA ASP A 435 -10.16 34.32 -15.14
C ASP A 435 -9.78 32.88 -15.55
N LEU A 436 -10.02 31.92 -14.63
CA LEU A 436 -9.77 30.50 -14.84
C LEU A 436 -11.08 29.73 -14.83
N THR A 437 -11.21 28.79 -15.76
CA THR A 437 -12.42 27.97 -15.87
C THR A 437 -12.42 26.89 -14.78
N ASN A 438 -13.30 27.03 -13.78
CA ASN A 438 -13.55 25.98 -12.80
C ASN A 438 -14.13 24.74 -13.48
N THR A 439 -13.42 23.62 -13.41
CA THR A 439 -13.79 22.39 -14.08
C THR A 439 -13.98 21.29 -13.05
N GLN A 440 -15.04 20.50 -13.22
CA GLN A 440 -15.24 19.32 -12.37
C GLN A 440 -14.17 18.25 -12.65
N LEU A 441 -13.79 17.56 -11.59
CA LEU A 441 -12.90 16.41 -11.70
C LEU A 441 -13.56 15.30 -12.53
N GLU A 442 -12.85 14.78 -13.53
CA GLU A 442 -13.32 13.62 -14.29
C GLU A 442 -13.21 12.37 -13.42
N ILE A 443 -14.35 11.75 -13.13
CA ILE A 443 -14.42 10.54 -12.32
C ILE A 443 -14.20 9.33 -13.24
N PRO A 444 -13.25 8.42 -12.92
CA PRO A 444 -13.14 7.13 -13.60
C PRO A 444 -14.48 6.39 -13.64
N SER A 445 -14.84 5.83 -14.79
CA SER A 445 -16.12 5.11 -15.00
C SER A 445 -16.34 3.88 -14.10
N GLN A 446 -15.30 3.38 -13.43
CA GLN A 446 -15.28 2.09 -12.74
C GLN A 446 -15.11 2.17 -11.23
N LEU A 447 -15.68 3.20 -10.60
CA LEU A 447 -15.66 3.31 -9.14
C LEU A 447 -16.87 2.58 -8.52
N PRO A 448 -16.72 2.00 -7.31
CA PRO A 448 -17.85 1.45 -6.58
C PRO A 448 -18.98 2.47 -6.38
N ASN A 449 -20.22 2.02 -6.31
CA ASN A 449 -21.36 2.89 -6.05
C ASN A 449 -21.18 3.66 -4.73
N GLY A 450 -21.45 4.96 -4.75
CA GLY A 450 -21.31 5.84 -3.58
C GLY A 450 -19.85 6.20 -3.24
N PHE A 451 -18.89 5.85 -4.08
CA PHE A 451 -17.49 6.24 -3.89
C PHE A 451 -17.33 7.76 -3.98
N LYS A 452 -16.80 8.37 -2.91
CA LYS A 452 -16.52 9.80 -2.85
C LYS A 452 -15.12 10.08 -3.40
N THR A 453 -15.03 10.41 -4.68
CA THR A 453 -13.75 10.66 -5.38
C THR A 453 -12.92 11.74 -4.70
N ASP A 454 -13.54 12.85 -4.28
CA ASP A 454 -12.86 13.95 -3.59
C ASP A 454 -12.14 13.48 -2.31
N ASP A 455 -12.78 12.57 -1.58
CA ASP A 455 -12.23 12.02 -0.35
C ASP A 455 -11.03 11.12 -0.63
N PHE A 456 -11.08 10.28 -1.66
CA PHE A 456 -10.06 9.26 -1.91
C PHE A 456 -9.16 9.58 -3.11
N LEU A 457 -9.14 10.83 -3.58
CA LEU A 457 -8.41 11.26 -4.78
C LEU A 457 -6.94 10.81 -4.76
N ILE A 458 -6.24 11.07 -3.66
CA ILE A 458 -4.82 10.73 -3.52
C ILE A 458 -4.65 9.21 -3.59
N ASN A 459 -5.52 8.46 -2.92
CA ASN A 459 -5.48 7.00 -2.91
C ASN A 459 -5.72 6.43 -4.31
N LEU A 460 -6.65 7.00 -5.07
CA LEU A 460 -6.86 6.65 -6.48
C LEU A 460 -5.59 6.89 -7.29
N GLY A 461 -5.01 8.08 -7.19
CA GLY A 461 -3.77 8.44 -7.88
C GLY A 461 -2.60 7.51 -7.57
N LEU A 462 -2.48 7.09 -6.31
CA LEU A 462 -1.48 6.12 -5.86
C LEU A 462 -1.70 4.74 -6.52
N LEU A 463 -2.95 4.27 -6.62
CA LEU A 463 -3.25 3.00 -7.30
C LEU A 463 -3.02 3.08 -8.81
N MET A 464 -3.32 4.22 -9.45
CA MET A 464 -3.08 4.48 -10.88
C MET A 464 -1.61 4.39 -11.28
N SER A 465 -0.68 4.50 -10.32
CA SER A 465 0.76 4.27 -10.59
C SER A 465 1.09 2.82 -10.97
N GLN A 466 0.18 1.87 -10.79
CA GLN A 466 0.42 0.48 -11.18
C GLN A 466 0.37 0.32 -12.70
N LYS A 467 1.39 -0.34 -13.27
CA LYS A 467 1.45 -0.71 -14.70
C LYS A 467 0.23 -1.50 -15.20
N ASN A 468 -0.55 -2.09 -14.29
CA ASN A 468 -1.76 -2.87 -14.56
C ASN A 468 -3.03 -2.22 -14.02
N PHE A 469 -2.97 -0.95 -13.58
CA PHE A 469 -4.19 -0.21 -13.29
C PHE A 469 -4.86 0.08 -14.63
N LYS A 470 -5.96 -0.61 -14.88
CA LYS A 470 -6.82 -0.36 -16.03
C LYS A 470 -8.12 0.20 -15.51
N ILE A 471 -8.50 1.34 -16.05
CA ILE A 471 -9.89 1.79 -16.05
C ILE A 471 -10.36 1.26 -17.41
N ASP A 472 -11.09 0.13 -17.47
CA ASP A 472 -11.61 -0.36 -18.76
C ASP A 472 -12.74 0.54 -19.29
#